data_AF-A0A970CZ96-F1
#
_entry.id   AF-A0A970CZ96-F1
#
_cell.length_a   1.000
_cell.length_b   1.000
_cell.length_c   1.000
_cell.angle_alpha   90.00
_cell.angle_beta   90.00
_cell.angle_gamma   90.00
#
_symmetry.space_group_name_H-M   'P 1'
#
loop_
_entity.id
_entity.type
_entity.pdbx_description
1 polymer ?
#
loop_
_entity_poly.entity_id
_entity_poly.type
_entity_poly.pdbx_seq_one_letter_code
_entity_poly.pdbx_strand_id
1 'polypeptide(L)'
;MNLINKEVTHKLYGQGIVVDLSDDFVEIKFPVGNKKFVFPDAFGTHLILKDKRTARSIEKIREERERQLRLEEERKAEERIAQLKEQQIRMEAENLIRNLKIHPSSQAVFWCEEDEQGKVFTEWCVFTGRVKSGAKKGRVNRPVRLHQNSACLLTKRDSDEPEKNRCILGAFMVGTTFVGKECNDGIIHAHDEYKIQLTEKESEKMLFWNYYVKEKNPQSITWNTGRYRYFHNIMMAQILRDMVSIKKKAEEKELAQRFFEHFCNMNRIDKNKIPKPDGALMRL
;
A
#
# COMPACT_ATOMS: atom_id res chain seq x y z
N MET A 1 -24.82 0.14 42.38
CA MET A 1 -26.12 -0.27 42.98
C MET A 1 -25.85 -1.48 43.86
N ASN A 2 -26.40 -1.55 45.09
CA ASN A 2 -26.14 -2.71 45.97
C ASN A 2 -27.34 -3.68 45.96
N LEU A 3 -27.15 -4.85 45.37
CA LEU A 3 -28.15 -5.93 45.35
C LEU A 3 -27.92 -6.96 46.45
N ILE A 4 -26.80 -6.91 47.17
CA ILE A 4 -26.45 -7.85 48.23
C ILE A 4 -27.51 -7.77 49.34
N ASN A 5 -27.94 -8.92 49.85
CA ASN A 5 -29.00 -9.09 50.84
C ASN A 5 -30.42 -8.71 50.37
N LYS A 6 -30.65 -8.49 49.07
CA LYS A 6 -32.01 -8.30 48.54
C LYS A 6 -32.70 -9.64 48.29
N GLU A 7 -33.99 -9.71 48.63
CA GLU A 7 -34.84 -10.87 48.34
C GLU A 7 -35.28 -10.91 46.89
N VAL A 8 -35.13 -12.09 46.27
CA VAL A 8 -35.55 -12.41 44.92
C VAL A 8 -36.39 -13.68 44.91
N THR A 9 -37.28 -13.81 43.94
CA THR A 9 -38.09 -15.03 43.75
C THR A 9 -37.75 -15.65 42.41
N HIS A 10 -37.40 -16.93 42.41
CA HIS A 10 -37.20 -17.75 41.22
C HIS A 10 -38.36 -18.73 41.05
N LYS A 11 -38.82 -18.94 39.81
CA LYS A 11 -39.99 -19.80 39.54
C LYS A 11 -39.83 -21.25 40.02
N LEU A 12 -38.61 -21.80 39.96
CA LEU A 12 -38.32 -23.19 40.34
C LEU A 12 -37.70 -23.34 41.74
N TYR A 13 -36.99 -22.32 42.24
CA TYR A 13 -36.18 -22.44 43.46
C TYR A 13 -36.77 -21.66 44.64
N GLY A 14 -37.90 -21.00 44.42
CA GLY A 14 -38.60 -20.23 45.45
C GLY A 14 -37.87 -18.94 45.79
N GLN A 15 -37.96 -18.54 47.05
CA GLN A 15 -37.34 -17.31 47.55
C GLN A 15 -35.84 -17.52 47.79
N GLY A 16 -35.04 -16.55 47.39
CA GLY A 16 -33.59 -16.55 47.60
C GLY A 16 -33.07 -15.16 47.97
N ILE A 17 -31.87 -15.12 48.52
CA ILE A 17 -31.18 -13.89 48.91
C ILE A 17 -29.92 -13.75 48.06
N VAL A 18 -29.70 -12.58 47.47
CA VAL A 18 -28.48 -12.27 46.72
C VAL A 18 -27.30 -12.23 47.70
N VAL A 19 -26.29 -13.07 47.45
CA VAL A 19 -25.09 -13.18 48.30
C VAL A 19 -23.85 -12.59 47.64
N ASP A 20 -23.81 -12.53 46.31
CA ASP A 20 -22.72 -11.92 45.54
C ASP A 20 -23.22 -11.31 44.23
N LEU A 21 -22.51 -10.30 43.74
CA LEU A 21 -22.82 -9.60 42.49
C LEU A 21 -21.52 -9.17 41.80
N SER A 22 -21.36 -9.57 40.54
CA SER A 22 -20.35 -9.08 39.61
C SER A 22 -21.00 -8.40 38.40
N ASP A 23 -20.17 -7.90 37.48
CA ASP A 23 -20.64 -7.24 36.26
C ASP A 23 -21.37 -8.21 35.29
N ASP A 24 -21.07 -9.50 35.37
CA ASP A 24 -21.60 -10.53 34.47
C ASP A 24 -22.53 -11.53 35.17
N PHE A 25 -22.43 -11.68 36.51
CA PHE A 25 -23.17 -12.71 37.24
C PHE A 25 -23.70 -12.22 38.58
N VAL A 26 -24.82 -12.81 39.00
CA VAL A 26 -25.38 -12.67 40.35
C VAL A 26 -25.44 -14.04 41.00
N GLU A 27 -24.98 -14.16 42.24
CA GLU A 27 -25.10 -15.38 43.04
C GLU A 27 -26.20 -15.23 44.08
N ILE A 28 -27.11 -16.20 44.11
CA ILE A 28 -28.28 -16.19 44.98
C ILE A 28 -28.30 -17.48 45.80
N LYS A 29 -28.46 -17.33 47.11
CA LYS A 29 -28.65 -18.43 48.05
C LYS A 29 -30.13 -18.77 48.15
N PHE A 30 -30.50 -19.96 47.66
CA PHE A 30 -31.82 -20.55 47.82
C PHE A 30 -31.79 -21.63 48.92
N PRO A 31 -32.95 -22.12 49.39
CA PRO A 31 -33.02 -23.28 50.30
C PRO A 31 -32.33 -24.53 49.74
N VAL A 32 -32.32 -24.67 48.41
CA VAL A 32 -31.69 -25.78 47.67
C VAL A 32 -30.18 -25.57 47.43
N GLY A 33 -29.61 -24.47 47.92
CA GLY A 33 -28.20 -24.10 47.74
C GLY A 33 -27.99 -22.84 46.90
N ASN A 34 -26.72 -22.47 46.71
CA ASN A 34 -26.34 -21.29 45.93
C ASN A 34 -26.42 -21.56 44.42
N LYS A 35 -26.94 -20.60 43.67
CA LYS A 35 -27.01 -20.65 42.20
C LYS A 35 -26.54 -19.33 41.61
N LYS A 36 -25.78 -19.41 40.51
CA LYS A 36 -25.32 -18.25 39.73
C LYS A 36 -26.21 -18.03 38.51
N PHE A 37 -26.51 -16.78 38.22
CA PHE A 37 -27.29 -16.37 37.04
C PHE A 37 -26.58 -15.22 36.32
N VAL A 38 -26.84 -15.07 35.03
CA VAL A 38 -26.28 -13.98 34.22
C VAL A 38 -26.93 -12.65 34.63
N PHE A 39 -26.11 -11.66 34.97
CA PHE A 39 -26.56 -10.30 35.29
C PHE A 39 -26.34 -9.38 34.09
N PRO A 40 -27.28 -8.47 33.75
CA PRO A 40 -28.60 -8.26 34.36
C PRO A 40 -29.70 -9.18 33.81
N ASP A 41 -29.42 -9.99 32.78
CA ASP A 41 -30.44 -10.64 31.93
C ASP A 41 -31.35 -11.66 32.64
N ALA A 42 -30.87 -12.26 33.73
CA ALA A 42 -31.68 -13.19 34.52
C ALA A 42 -32.79 -12.50 35.32
N PHE A 43 -32.67 -11.20 35.60
CA PHE A 43 -33.72 -10.43 36.25
C PHE A 43 -34.85 -10.10 35.26
N GLY A 44 -36.09 -10.31 35.70
CA GLY A 44 -37.29 -10.18 34.85
C GLY A 44 -37.69 -11.48 34.14
N THR A 45 -36.73 -12.31 33.74
CA THR A 45 -36.99 -13.60 33.06
C THR A 45 -37.06 -14.77 34.06
N HIS A 46 -36.04 -14.88 34.91
CA HIS A 46 -35.89 -16.00 35.86
C HIS A 46 -35.99 -15.52 37.32
N LEU A 47 -35.58 -14.28 37.60
CA LEU A 47 -35.51 -13.71 38.93
C LEU A 47 -36.42 -12.48 39.04
N ILE A 48 -37.34 -12.50 40.00
CA ILE A 48 -38.27 -11.40 40.27
C ILE A 48 -37.85 -10.73 41.59
N LEU A 49 -37.47 -9.45 41.52
CA LEU A 49 -37.19 -8.62 42.69
C LEU A 49 -38.49 -8.07 43.29
N LYS A 50 -38.61 -8.13 44.62
CA LYS A 50 -39.74 -7.49 45.33
C LYS A 50 -39.63 -5.96 45.36
N ASP A 51 -38.41 -5.42 45.29
CA ASP A 51 -38.13 -3.99 45.35
C ASP A 51 -38.33 -3.30 43.99
N LYS A 52 -39.42 -2.55 43.84
CA LYS A 52 -39.80 -1.85 42.60
C LYS A 52 -38.84 -0.74 42.16
N ARG A 53 -38.02 -0.18 43.06
CA ARG A 53 -37.01 0.83 42.69
C ARG A 53 -35.79 0.14 42.10
N THR A 54 -35.36 -0.93 42.77
CA THR A 54 -34.24 -1.78 42.35
C THR A 54 -34.52 -2.46 41.01
N ALA A 55 -35.72 -3.01 40.82
CA ALA A 55 -36.12 -3.60 39.55
C ALA A 55 -36.02 -2.61 38.37
N ARG A 56 -36.44 -1.35 38.57
CA ARG A 56 -36.33 -0.30 37.54
C ARG A 56 -34.89 0.08 37.20
N SER A 57 -33.98 0.04 38.18
CA SER A 57 -32.56 0.30 37.93
C SER A 57 -31.92 -0.82 37.11
N ILE A 58 -32.28 -2.08 37.37
CA ILE A 58 -31.76 -3.22 36.58
C ILE A 58 -32.30 -3.21 35.16
N GLU A 59 -33.57 -2.86 34.97
CA GLU A 59 -34.16 -2.70 33.63
C GLU A 59 -33.39 -1.67 32.80
N LYS A 60 -33.07 -0.49 33.37
CA LYS A 60 -32.24 0.51 32.70
C LYS A 60 -30.84 0.01 32.33
N ILE A 61 -30.23 -0.84 33.16
CA ILE A 61 -28.92 -1.44 32.86
C ILE A 61 -29.04 -2.42 31.70
N ARG A 62 -30.12 -3.21 31.63
CA ARG A 62 -30.39 -4.12 30.51
C ARG A 62 -30.61 -3.34 29.22
N GLU A 63 -31.45 -2.31 29.24
CA GLU A 63 -31.72 -1.44 28.08
C GLU A 63 -30.44 -0.77 27.56
N GLU A 64 -29.57 -0.28 28.45
CA GLU A 64 -28.29 0.32 28.06
C GLU A 64 -27.33 -0.73 27.48
N ARG A 65 -27.22 -1.92 28.09
CA ARG A 65 -26.40 -3.02 27.56
C ARG A 65 -26.86 -3.45 26.17
N GLU A 66 -28.17 -3.61 25.97
CA GLU A 66 -28.73 -3.92 24.64
C GLU A 66 -28.46 -2.80 23.63
N ARG A 67 -28.54 -1.53 24.03
CA ARG A 67 -28.19 -0.40 23.16
C ARG A 67 -26.72 -0.43 22.76
N GLN A 68 -25.81 -0.68 23.70
CA GLN A 68 -24.38 -0.79 23.41
C GLN A 68 -24.08 -1.94 22.45
N LEU A 69 -24.70 -3.11 22.65
CA LEU A 69 -24.57 -4.25 21.74
C LEU A 69 -25.06 -3.91 20.33
N ARG A 70 -26.24 -3.27 20.20
CA ARG A 70 -26.76 -2.82 18.90
C ARG A 70 -25.80 -1.85 18.20
N LEU A 71 -25.27 -0.86 18.92
CA LEU A 71 -24.30 0.10 18.37
C LEU A 71 -22.99 -0.60 17.94
N GLU A 72 -22.52 -1.58 18.70
CA GLU A 72 -21.32 -2.34 18.34
C GLU A 72 -21.55 -3.24 17.11
N GLU A 73 -22.72 -3.87 17.01
CA GLU A 73 -23.14 -4.66 15.85
C GLU A 73 -23.26 -3.79 14.59
N GLU A 74 -23.90 -2.62 14.69
CA GLU A 74 -23.98 -1.63 13.61
C GLU A 74 -22.59 -1.19 13.17
N ARG A 75 -21.70 -0.84 14.11
CA ARG A 75 -20.31 -0.46 13.80
C ARG A 75 -19.56 -1.59 13.08
N LYS A 76 -19.67 -2.83 13.56
CA LYS A 76 -19.04 -4.00 12.90
C LYS A 76 -19.63 -4.26 11.51
N ALA A 77 -20.93 -4.06 11.34
CA ALA A 77 -21.60 -4.20 10.05
C ALA A 77 -21.13 -3.11 9.06
N GLU A 78 -21.05 -1.86 9.51
CA GLU A 78 -20.51 -0.73 8.72
C GLU A 78 -19.05 -0.96 8.32
N GLU A 79 -18.20 -1.39 9.25
CA GLU A 79 -16.80 -1.74 8.98
C GLU A 79 -16.70 -2.86 7.93
N ARG A 80 -17.54 -3.89 8.03
CA ARG A 80 -17.57 -5.00 7.07
C ARG A 80 -18.05 -4.55 5.69
N ILE A 81 -19.06 -3.67 5.62
CA ILE A 81 -19.54 -3.08 4.37
C ILE A 81 -18.43 -2.23 3.74
N ALA A 82 -17.72 -1.42 4.53
CA ALA A 82 -16.60 -0.61 4.06
C ALA A 82 -15.47 -1.49 3.50
N GLN A 83 -15.09 -2.56 4.20
CA GLN A 83 -14.08 -3.52 3.74
C GLN A 83 -14.49 -4.21 2.43
N LEU A 84 -15.74 -4.66 2.31
CA LEU A 84 -16.25 -5.27 1.08
C LEU A 84 -16.23 -4.28 -0.09
N LYS A 85 -16.62 -3.03 0.16
CA LYS A 85 -16.59 -1.97 -0.85
C LYS A 85 -15.16 -1.68 -1.31
N GLU A 86 -14.20 -1.65 -0.38
CA GLU A 86 -12.79 -1.47 -0.70
C GLU A 86 -12.24 -2.65 -1.52
N GLN A 87 -12.56 -3.89 -1.14
CA GLN A 87 -12.21 -5.09 -1.91
C GLN A 87 -12.82 -5.07 -3.31
N GLN A 88 -14.07 -4.64 -3.45
CA GLN A 88 -14.74 -4.52 -4.73
C GLN A 88 -14.05 -3.49 -5.63
N ILE A 89 -13.75 -2.29 -5.10
CA ILE A 89 -13.00 -1.25 -5.83
C ILE A 89 -11.63 -1.78 -6.26
N ARG A 90 -10.93 -2.49 -5.37
CA ARG A 90 -9.64 -3.10 -5.67
C ARG A 90 -9.75 -4.15 -6.79
N MET A 91 -10.74 -5.03 -6.72
CA MET A 91 -10.98 -6.06 -7.74
C MET A 91 -11.36 -5.43 -9.10
N GLU A 92 -12.17 -4.38 -9.09
CA GLU A 92 -12.52 -3.61 -10.30
C GLU A 92 -11.29 -2.93 -10.90
N ALA A 93 -10.45 -2.31 -10.06
CA ALA A 93 -9.18 -1.75 -10.50
C ALA A 93 -8.24 -2.83 -11.07
N GLU A 94 -8.12 -3.98 -10.42
CA GLU A 94 -7.34 -5.13 -10.91
C GLU A 94 -7.88 -5.66 -12.25
N ASN A 95 -9.19 -5.78 -12.41
CA ASN A 95 -9.82 -6.18 -13.67
C ASN A 95 -9.63 -5.14 -14.78
N LEU A 96 -9.70 -3.85 -14.46
CA LEU A 96 -9.41 -2.78 -15.41
C LEU A 96 -7.94 -2.83 -15.83
N ILE A 97 -7.02 -2.99 -14.89
CA ILE A 97 -5.59 -3.20 -15.14
C ILE A 97 -5.36 -4.45 -15.98
N ARG A 98 -6.14 -5.52 -15.81
CA ARG A 98 -6.08 -6.76 -16.62
C ARG A 98 -6.63 -6.61 -18.04
N ASN A 99 -7.49 -5.64 -18.30
CA ASN A 99 -8.04 -5.38 -19.63
C ASN A 99 -7.30 -4.25 -20.36
N LEU A 100 -6.54 -3.42 -19.66
CA LEU A 100 -5.74 -2.36 -20.25
C LEU A 100 -4.64 -2.93 -21.16
N LYS A 101 -4.53 -2.41 -22.39
CA LYS A 101 -3.43 -2.77 -23.30
C LYS A 101 -2.15 -2.06 -22.85
N ILE A 102 -1.28 -2.77 -22.14
CA ILE A 102 -0.01 -2.22 -21.66
C ILE A 102 0.95 -2.09 -22.84
N HIS A 103 1.48 -0.89 -23.06
CA HIS A 103 2.51 -0.66 -24.07
C HIS A 103 3.83 -1.33 -23.62
N PRO A 104 4.55 -2.06 -24.50
CA PRO A 104 5.75 -2.82 -24.12
C PRO A 104 6.90 -1.94 -23.63
N SER A 105 6.91 -0.67 -24.04
CA SER A 105 7.89 0.35 -23.60
C SER A 105 7.17 1.54 -22.98
N SER A 106 6.66 1.36 -21.76
CA SER A 106 5.96 2.39 -20.98
C SER A 106 6.76 2.84 -19.76
N GLN A 107 8.06 2.57 -19.71
CA GLN A 107 8.95 2.99 -18.62
C GLN A 107 9.79 4.16 -19.09
N ALA A 108 10.19 5.06 -18.20
CA ALA A 108 11.02 6.20 -18.56
C ALA A 108 12.32 6.19 -17.76
N VAL A 109 13.43 6.41 -18.45
CA VAL A 109 14.73 6.64 -17.81
C VAL A 109 15.13 8.08 -18.00
N PHE A 110 15.53 8.72 -16.91
CA PHE A 110 15.91 10.13 -16.82
C PHE A 110 17.41 10.26 -16.61
N TRP A 111 17.98 11.27 -17.26
CA TRP A 111 19.28 11.79 -16.91
C TRP A 111 19.09 12.87 -15.85
N CYS A 112 19.60 12.59 -14.64
CA CYS A 112 19.66 13.52 -13.53
C CYS A 112 21.00 14.26 -13.52
N GLU A 113 20.95 15.58 -13.60
CA GLU A 113 22.10 16.45 -13.38
C GLU A 113 22.48 16.48 -11.88
N GLU A 114 23.74 16.76 -11.56
CA GLU A 114 24.27 16.63 -10.19
C GLU A 114 23.55 17.54 -9.18
N ASP A 115 23.21 18.76 -9.61
CA ASP A 115 22.51 19.78 -8.83
C ASP A 115 21.05 19.44 -8.53
N GLU A 116 20.41 18.56 -9.32
CA GLU A 116 19.03 18.14 -9.13
C GLU A 116 18.87 16.81 -8.40
N GLN A 117 19.92 15.99 -8.29
CA GLN A 117 19.84 14.66 -7.65
C GLN A 117 19.29 14.74 -6.22
N GLY A 118 19.81 15.67 -5.40
CA GLY A 118 19.34 15.84 -4.02
C GLY A 118 17.86 16.21 -3.93
N LYS A 119 17.38 17.08 -4.84
CA LYS A 119 15.98 17.51 -4.89
C LYS A 119 15.06 16.37 -5.32
N VAL A 120 15.47 15.59 -6.33
CA VAL A 120 14.69 14.45 -6.83
C VAL A 120 14.45 13.42 -5.74
N PHE A 121 15.44 13.10 -4.90
CA PHE A 121 15.26 12.13 -3.80
C PHE A 121 14.61 12.72 -2.54
N THR A 122 14.63 14.04 -2.38
CA THR A 122 13.92 14.70 -1.26
C THR A 122 12.43 14.84 -1.58
N GLU A 123 12.10 15.35 -2.77
CA GLU A 123 10.72 15.62 -3.20
C GLU A 123 10.08 14.43 -3.90
N TRP A 124 10.85 13.41 -4.26
CA TRP A 124 10.41 12.25 -5.03
C TRP A 124 9.61 12.64 -6.27
N CYS A 125 10.13 13.59 -7.03
CA CYS A 125 9.55 13.99 -8.30
C CYS A 125 10.63 14.24 -9.36
N VAL A 126 10.26 14.13 -10.63
CA VAL A 126 11.16 14.45 -11.74
C VAL A 126 10.45 15.31 -12.79
N PHE A 127 11.13 16.34 -13.26
CA PHE A 127 10.66 17.16 -14.37
C PHE A 127 11.00 16.50 -15.71
N THR A 128 10.11 16.57 -16.69
CA THR A 128 10.30 15.96 -18.02
C THR A 128 11.12 16.81 -18.99
N GLY A 129 11.39 18.06 -18.62
CA GLY A 129 12.10 19.01 -19.45
C GLY A 129 11.20 19.77 -20.43
N ARG A 130 11.79 20.77 -21.08
CA ARG A 130 11.14 21.55 -22.13
C ARG A 130 11.68 21.17 -23.50
N VAL A 131 10.83 21.29 -24.51
CA VAL A 131 11.21 21.12 -25.90
C VAL A 131 12.22 22.21 -26.28
N LYS A 132 13.42 21.82 -26.72
CA LYS A 132 14.51 22.75 -27.02
C LYS A 132 14.42 23.40 -28.42
N SER A 133 13.67 22.80 -29.36
CA SER A 133 13.61 23.22 -30.76
C SER A 133 12.26 22.95 -31.45
N GLY A 134 12.05 23.53 -32.64
CA GLY A 134 10.84 23.36 -33.45
C GLY A 134 9.63 24.18 -32.97
N ALA A 135 8.47 23.97 -33.60
CA ALA A 135 7.25 24.75 -33.36
C ALA A 135 6.72 24.69 -31.91
N LYS A 136 7.15 23.68 -31.13
CA LYS A 136 6.76 23.50 -29.72
C LYS A 136 7.85 23.96 -28.74
N LYS A 137 8.88 24.68 -29.19
CA LYS A 137 9.98 25.16 -28.35
C LYS A 137 9.45 25.87 -27.09
N GLY A 138 10.04 25.57 -25.94
CA GLY A 138 9.65 26.12 -24.64
C GLY A 138 8.47 25.42 -23.96
N ARG A 139 7.65 24.65 -24.70
CA ARG A 139 6.59 23.84 -24.11
C ARG A 139 7.16 22.65 -23.35
N VAL A 140 6.45 22.26 -22.30
CA VAL A 140 6.76 21.07 -21.50
C VAL A 140 6.63 19.80 -22.34
N ASN A 141 7.53 18.86 -22.14
CA ASN A 141 7.47 17.56 -22.79
C ASN A 141 6.54 16.61 -22.03
N ARG A 142 5.37 16.29 -22.58
CA ARG A 142 4.41 15.42 -21.89
C ARG A 142 4.82 13.94 -22.00
N PRO A 143 4.92 13.21 -20.89
CA PRO A 143 5.33 11.82 -20.91
C PRO A 143 4.14 10.90 -21.24
N VAL A 144 3.56 11.04 -22.44
CA VAL A 144 2.27 10.44 -22.84
C VAL A 144 2.16 8.92 -22.70
N ARG A 145 3.26 8.17 -22.62
CA ARG A 145 3.25 6.72 -22.43
C ARG A 145 3.29 6.29 -20.96
N LEU A 146 3.52 7.24 -20.05
CA LEU A 146 3.58 6.94 -18.62
C LEU A 146 2.17 6.95 -18.01
N HIS A 147 1.89 5.92 -17.24
CA HIS A 147 0.66 5.72 -16.48
C HIS A 147 1.01 5.15 -15.11
N GLN A 148 0.00 4.83 -14.31
CA GLN A 148 0.15 4.20 -13.00
C GLN A 148 0.95 2.87 -12.98
N ASN A 149 1.08 2.17 -14.12
CA ASN A 149 1.93 0.96 -14.22
C ASN A 149 3.40 1.27 -14.55
N SER A 150 3.74 2.55 -14.73
CA SER A 150 5.06 2.99 -15.15
C SER A 150 5.97 3.28 -13.95
N ALA A 151 7.26 3.12 -14.17
CA ALA A 151 8.32 3.52 -13.27
C ALA A 151 9.27 4.49 -13.97
N CYS A 152 9.80 5.42 -13.18
CA CYS A 152 10.87 6.33 -13.55
C CYS A 152 12.20 5.78 -13.01
N LEU A 153 13.14 5.54 -13.92
CA LEU A 153 14.52 5.17 -13.60
C LEU A 153 15.39 6.42 -13.62
N LEU A 154 16.18 6.62 -12.58
CA LEU A 154 17.05 7.78 -12.44
C LEU A 154 18.49 7.35 -12.71
N THR A 155 19.19 8.09 -13.57
CA THR A 155 20.59 7.79 -13.92
C THR A 155 21.44 9.04 -13.87
N LYS A 156 22.72 8.87 -13.56
CA LYS A 156 23.73 9.91 -13.73
C LYS A 156 24.85 9.45 -14.62
N ARG A 157 25.54 10.42 -15.20
CA ARG A 157 26.83 10.23 -15.84
C ARG A 157 27.65 11.46 -15.50
N ASP A 158 28.83 11.25 -14.95
CA ASP A 158 29.76 12.34 -14.67
C ASP A 158 30.25 12.92 -16.01
N SER A 159 30.60 14.20 -16.04
CA SER A 159 30.81 14.93 -17.30
C SER A 159 32.05 14.47 -18.05
N ASP A 160 33.03 13.95 -17.33
CA ASP A 160 34.32 13.42 -17.76
C ASP A 160 34.30 11.92 -18.09
N GLU A 161 33.26 11.21 -17.69
CA GLU A 161 33.14 9.76 -17.87
C GLU A 161 32.47 9.38 -19.21
N PRO A 162 32.93 8.30 -19.87
CA PRO A 162 32.31 7.81 -21.10
C PRO A 162 30.89 7.30 -20.82
N GLU A 163 30.03 7.36 -21.83
CA GLU A 163 28.61 7.03 -21.69
C GLU A 163 28.34 5.61 -21.15
N LYS A 164 29.23 4.65 -21.41
CA LYS A 164 29.17 3.29 -20.85
C LYS A 164 29.15 3.25 -19.31
N ASN A 165 29.73 4.26 -18.66
CA ASN A 165 29.82 4.36 -17.21
C ASN A 165 28.59 5.06 -16.59
N ARG A 166 27.51 5.30 -17.35
CA ARG A 166 26.25 5.81 -16.80
C ARG A 166 25.72 4.85 -15.73
N CYS A 167 25.63 5.34 -14.49
CA CYS A 167 25.16 4.58 -13.35
C CYS A 167 23.67 4.85 -13.07
N ILE A 168 22.99 3.83 -12.54
CA ILE A 168 21.62 3.95 -12.03
C ILE A 168 21.67 4.46 -10.60
N LEU A 169 20.91 5.52 -10.30
CA LEU A 169 20.81 6.12 -8.97
C LEU A 169 19.67 5.56 -8.14
N GLY A 170 18.62 5.09 -8.80
CA GLY A 170 17.39 4.69 -8.14
C GLY A 170 16.23 4.63 -9.10
N ALA A 171 15.05 4.32 -8.56
CA ALA A 171 13.82 4.23 -9.31
C ALA A 171 12.62 4.54 -8.42
N PHE A 172 11.51 4.93 -9.02
CA PHE A 172 10.22 5.01 -8.35
C PHE A 172 9.07 4.67 -9.29
N MET A 173 7.99 4.08 -8.77
CA MET A 173 6.72 3.99 -9.50
C MET A 173 6.13 5.38 -9.62
N VAL A 174 5.53 5.64 -10.77
CA VAL A 174 4.71 6.83 -10.98
C VAL A 174 3.50 6.82 -10.02
N GLY A 175 3.08 7.99 -9.53
CA GLY A 175 1.94 8.15 -8.61
C GLY A 175 0.64 7.50 -9.12
N THR A 176 -0.20 7.04 -8.20
CA THR A 176 -1.40 6.22 -8.49
C THR A 176 -2.43 6.91 -9.39
N THR A 177 -2.52 8.24 -9.34
CA THR A 177 -3.47 9.05 -10.13
C THR A 177 -2.85 9.65 -11.40
N PHE A 178 -1.58 9.36 -11.67
CA PHE A 178 -0.86 10.01 -12.75
C PHE A 178 -1.23 9.46 -14.12
N VAL A 179 -1.56 10.37 -15.03
CA VAL A 179 -1.81 10.08 -16.45
C VAL A 179 -0.91 10.99 -17.30
N GLY A 180 0.09 10.40 -17.97
CA GLY A 180 1.12 11.17 -18.67
C GLY A 180 0.61 12.04 -19.83
N LYS A 181 -0.56 11.73 -20.38
CA LYS A 181 -1.23 12.57 -21.38
C LYS A 181 -1.77 13.89 -20.79
N GLU A 182 -2.12 13.88 -19.51
CA GLU A 182 -2.72 15.00 -18.76
C GLU A 182 -1.68 15.81 -17.98
N CYS A 183 -0.43 15.33 -17.90
CA CYS A 183 0.69 16.04 -17.28
C CYS A 183 1.06 17.30 -18.08
N ASN A 184 0.51 18.44 -17.66
CA ASN A 184 0.70 19.74 -18.32
C ASN A 184 1.89 20.53 -17.76
N ASP A 185 2.25 20.28 -16.50
CA ASP A 185 3.36 20.89 -15.76
C ASP A 185 4.70 20.20 -16.03
N GLY A 186 4.67 18.92 -16.43
CA GLY A 186 5.85 18.12 -16.70
C GLY A 186 6.46 17.51 -15.46
N ILE A 187 5.77 17.57 -14.32
CA ILE A 187 6.25 17.02 -13.07
C ILE A 187 5.63 15.65 -12.89
N ILE A 188 6.48 14.65 -12.63
CA ILE A 188 6.05 13.29 -12.33
C ILE A 188 6.37 13.05 -10.87
N HIS A 189 5.33 12.90 -10.05
CA HIS A 189 5.47 12.54 -8.64
C HIS A 189 5.57 11.01 -8.51
N ALA A 190 6.40 10.58 -7.56
CA ALA A 190 6.51 9.19 -7.20
C ALA A 190 5.26 8.70 -6.45
N HIS A 191 5.07 7.40 -6.49
CA HIS A 191 4.22 6.67 -5.58
C HIS A 191 4.81 6.72 -4.16
N ASP A 192 3.94 6.76 -3.14
CA ASP A 192 4.35 6.92 -1.74
C ASP A 192 5.25 5.78 -1.25
N GLU A 193 4.88 4.54 -1.56
CA GLU A 193 5.59 3.33 -1.13
C GLU A 193 6.72 2.85 -2.06
N TYR A 194 6.51 2.88 -3.38
CA TYR A 194 7.36 2.15 -4.32
C TYR A 194 8.48 3.02 -4.87
N LYS A 195 9.53 3.19 -4.06
CA LYS A 195 10.68 4.05 -4.37
C LYS A 195 11.96 3.50 -3.77
N ILE A 196 13.05 3.56 -4.53
CA ILE A 196 14.38 3.05 -4.15
C ILE A 196 15.41 4.11 -4.52
N GLN A 197 16.25 4.45 -3.55
CA GLN A 197 17.49 5.17 -3.76
C GLN A 197 18.67 4.21 -3.52
N LEU A 198 19.64 4.22 -4.44
CA LEU A 198 20.88 3.49 -4.31
C LEU A 198 21.94 4.39 -3.67
N THR A 199 22.76 3.82 -2.80
CA THR A 199 23.99 4.48 -2.35
C THR A 199 24.99 4.55 -3.51
N GLU A 200 25.99 5.41 -3.42
CA GLU A 200 27.04 5.54 -4.45
C GLU A 200 27.70 4.19 -4.79
N LYS A 201 28.09 3.42 -3.76
CA LYS A 201 28.68 2.07 -3.92
C LYS A 201 27.74 1.03 -4.53
N GLU A 202 26.42 1.21 -4.38
CA GLU A 202 25.42 0.37 -5.03
C GLU A 202 25.20 0.80 -6.48
N SER A 203 25.22 2.10 -6.73
CA SER A 203 25.05 2.73 -8.04
C SER A 203 26.17 2.35 -9.02
N GLU A 204 27.43 2.35 -8.55
CA GLU A 204 28.61 1.92 -9.32
C GLU A 204 28.49 0.49 -9.86
N LYS A 205 27.73 -0.38 -9.18
CA LYS A 205 27.50 -1.77 -9.59
C LYS A 205 26.38 -1.92 -10.61
N MET A 206 25.64 -0.85 -10.87
CA MET A 206 24.41 -0.83 -11.66
C MET A 206 24.57 0.08 -12.88
N LEU A 207 25.42 -0.33 -13.82
CA LEU A 207 25.58 0.39 -15.09
C LEU A 207 24.31 0.24 -15.94
N PHE A 208 23.75 1.37 -16.40
CA PHE A 208 22.51 1.42 -17.18
C PHE A 208 22.60 0.59 -18.48
N TRP A 209 23.77 0.63 -19.13
CA TRP A 209 23.98 -0.03 -20.42
C TRP A 209 24.15 -1.56 -20.33
N ASN A 210 24.20 -2.13 -19.13
CA ASN A 210 24.08 -3.58 -18.95
C ASN A 210 22.64 -4.07 -19.24
N TYR A 211 21.66 -3.17 -19.15
CA TYR A 211 20.23 -3.48 -19.32
C TYR A 211 19.68 -2.91 -20.62
N TYR A 212 20.05 -1.67 -20.93
CA TYR A 212 19.45 -0.96 -22.06
C TYR A 212 20.11 -1.32 -23.38
N VAL A 213 19.29 -1.58 -24.39
CA VAL A 213 19.71 -1.78 -25.77
C VAL A 213 18.78 -1.04 -26.73
N LYS A 214 19.34 -0.42 -27.77
CA LYS A 214 18.54 0.20 -28.83
C LYS A 214 18.17 -0.87 -29.86
N GLU A 215 16.88 -1.00 -30.17
CA GLU A 215 16.37 -2.01 -31.12
C GLU A 215 17.06 -1.93 -32.49
N LYS A 216 17.21 -0.71 -33.02
CA LYS A 216 17.80 -0.50 -34.36
C LYS A 216 19.33 -0.51 -34.40
N ASN A 217 19.98 -0.32 -33.26
CA ASN A 217 21.44 -0.31 -33.18
C ASN A 217 21.93 -0.86 -31.84
N PRO A 218 21.95 -2.19 -31.69
CA PRO A 218 22.17 -2.82 -30.40
C PRO A 218 23.53 -2.55 -29.75
N GLN A 219 24.55 -2.24 -30.55
CA GLN A 219 25.91 -1.96 -30.07
C GLN A 219 26.11 -0.49 -29.69
N SER A 220 25.11 0.37 -29.89
CA SER A 220 25.24 1.81 -29.66
C SER A 220 25.06 2.19 -28.20
N ILE A 221 26.16 2.62 -27.58
CA ILE A 221 26.22 3.17 -26.22
C ILE A 221 26.23 4.71 -26.31
N THR A 222 25.10 5.30 -26.69
CA THR A 222 24.96 6.76 -26.73
C THR A 222 23.60 7.23 -26.21
N TRP A 223 23.60 8.22 -25.31
CA TRP A 223 22.36 8.89 -24.90
C TRP A 223 21.80 9.75 -26.03
N ASN A 224 22.64 10.52 -26.74
CA ASN A 224 22.22 11.56 -27.69
C ASN A 224 21.50 12.72 -26.96
N THR A 225 20.29 13.05 -27.37
CA THR A 225 19.54 14.22 -26.88
C THR A 225 18.37 13.84 -25.97
N GLY A 226 17.87 14.81 -25.23
CA GLY A 226 16.67 14.68 -24.40
C GLY A 226 16.99 14.36 -22.94
N ARG A 227 16.08 14.79 -22.05
CA ARG A 227 16.19 14.58 -20.60
C ARG A 227 15.80 13.16 -20.18
N TYR A 228 14.89 12.54 -20.93
CA TYR A 228 14.45 11.18 -20.70
C TYR A 228 14.16 10.45 -22.01
N ARG A 229 14.08 9.13 -21.94
CA ARG A 229 13.60 8.27 -23.04
C ARG A 229 12.73 7.14 -22.50
N TYR A 230 11.88 6.61 -23.37
CA TYR A 230 11.13 5.40 -23.05
C TYR A 230 12.00 4.15 -23.23
N PHE A 231 11.75 3.14 -22.41
CA PHE A 231 12.40 1.84 -22.51
C PHE A 231 11.44 0.71 -22.09
N HIS A 232 11.87 -0.54 -22.33
CA HIS A 232 11.02 -1.73 -22.21
C HIS A 232 10.68 -2.09 -20.75
N ASN A 233 9.46 -2.60 -20.56
CA ASN A 233 8.96 -3.03 -19.25
C ASN A 233 9.82 -4.17 -18.67
N ILE A 234 10.27 -5.09 -19.53
CA ILE A 234 11.16 -6.20 -19.12
C ILE A 234 12.51 -5.68 -18.61
N MET A 235 13.09 -4.65 -19.24
CA MET A 235 14.35 -4.06 -18.78
C MET A 235 14.20 -3.44 -17.39
N MET A 236 13.07 -2.77 -17.12
CA MET A 236 12.81 -2.23 -15.79
C MET A 236 12.65 -3.34 -14.74
N ALA A 237 11.97 -4.45 -15.09
CA ALA A 237 11.85 -5.59 -14.20
C ALA A 237 13.22 -6.24 -13.89
N GLN A 238 14.11 -6.32 -14.88
CA GLN A 238 15.49 -6.79 -14.68
C GLN A 238 16.25 -5.89 -13.70
N ILE A 239 16.16 -4.57 -13.90
CA ILE A 239 16.82 -3.59 -13.04
C ILE A 239 16.31 -3.70 -11.61
N LEU A 240 14.98 -3.77 -11.40
CA LEU A 240 14.38 -3.89 -10.07
C LEU A 240 14.79 -5.20 -9.38
N ARG A 241 14.80 -6.33 -10.10
CA ARG A 241 15.29 -7.62 -9.56
C ARG A 241 16.74 -7.51 -9.08
N ASP A 242 17.59 -6.85 -9.85
CA ASP A 242 19.00 -6.75 -9.54
C ASP A 242 19.25 -5.72 -8.41
N MET A 243 18.42 -4.66 -8.31
CA MET A 243 18.38 -3.75 -7.16
C MET A 243 18.05 -4.50 -5.85
N VAL A 244 17.06 -5.40 -5.85
CA VAL A 244 16.75 -6.27 -4.69
C VAL A 244 17.98 -7.06 -4.25
N SER A 245 18.73 -7.59 -5.22
CA SER A 245 19.91 -8.44 -4.95
C SER A 245 21.08 -7.66 -4.36
N ILE A 246 21.18 -6.36 -4.67
CA ILE A 246 22.24 -5.48 -4.17
C ILE A 246 21.96 -4.99 -2.74
N LYS A 247 20.69 -4.82 -2.36
CA LYS A 247 20.33 -4.35 -1.02
C LYS A 247 20.73 -5.37 0.05
N LYS A 248 21.61 -4.92 0.95
CA LYS A 248 22.14 -5.76 2.05
C LYS A 248 21.29 -5.70 3.31
N LYS A 249 20.71 -4.54 3.62
CA LYS A 249 19.86 -4.37 4.80
C LYS A 249 18.51 -5.04 4.56
N ALA A 250 18.01 -5.78 5.55
CA ALA A 250 16.78 -6.54 5.44
C ALA A 250 15.58 -5.64 5.07
N GLU A 251 15.42 -4.51 5.76
CA GLU A 251 14.34 -3.55 5.51
C GLU A 251 14.39 -2.97 4.09
N GLU A 252 15.54 -2.46 3.65
CA GLU A 252 15.69 -1.90 2.29
C GLU A 252 15.46 -2.98 1.21
N LYS A 253 15.90 -4.21 1.48
CA LYS A 253 15.69 -5.35 0.59
C LYS A 253 14.21 -5.73 0.50
N GLU A 254 13.49 -5.72 1.61
CA GLU A 254 12.04 -5.95 1.64
C GLU A 254 11.28 -4.86 0.86
N LEU A 255 11.62 -3.59 1.07
CA LEU A 255 11.06 -2.47 0.29
C LEU A 255 11.31 -2.64 -1.20
N ALA A 256 12.55 -3.00 -1.58
CA ALA A 256 12.90 -3.25 -2.97
C ALA A 256 12.13 -4.46 -3.54
N GLN A 257 11.95 -5.53 -2.76
CA GLN A 257 11.20 -6.71 -3.16
C GLN A 257 9.73 -6.37 -3.41
N ARG A 258 9.10 -5.61 -2.50
CA ARG A 258 7.71 -5.16 -2.65
C ARG A 258 7.53 -4.32 -3.91
N PHE A 259 8.47 -3.41 -4.20
CA PHE A 259 8.45 -2.64 -5.46
C PHE A 259 8.61 -3.55 -6.67
N PHE A 260 9.60 -4.44 -6.70
CA PHE A 260 9.77 -5.38 -7.81
C PHE A 260 8.51 -6.22 -8.09
N GLU A 261 7.89 -6.76 -7.05
CA GLU A 261 6.68 -7.58 -7.16
C GLU A 261 5.47 -6.77 -7.62
N HIS A 262 5.27 -5.59 -7.04
CA HIS A 262 4.21 -4.68 -7.45
C HIS A 262 4.37 -4.27 -8.93
N PHE A 263 5.58 -3.91 -9.35
CA PHE A 263 5.87 -3.57 -10.74
C PHE A 263 5.55 -4.72 -11.69
N CYS A 264 5.97 -5.95 -11.35
CA CYS A 264 5.70 -7.13 -12.16
C CYS A 264 4.20 -7.40 -12.27
N ASN A 265 3.46 -7.25 -11.17
CA ASN A 265 2.00 -7.41 -11.15
C ASN A 265 1.32 -6.37 -12.06
N MET A 266 1.65 -5.09 -11.88
CA MET A 266 1.09 -3.99 -12.67
C MET A 266 1.40 -4.11 -14.17
N ASN A 267 2.53 -4.72 -14.54
CA ASN A 267 2.95 -4.90 -15.92
C ASN A 267 2.70 -6.31 -16.48
N ARG A 268 2.07 -7.21 -15.72
CA ARG A 268 1.80 -8.62 -16.07
C ARG A 268 3.04 -9.39 -16.51
N ILE A 269 4.14 -9.17 -15.79
CA ILE A 269 5.41 -9.84 -16.03
C ILE A 269 5.51 -11.05 -15.09
N ASP A 270 5.72 -12.23 -15.66
CA ASP A 270 6.04 -13.43 -14.89
C ASP A 270 7.48 -13.31 -14.35
N LYS A 271 7.60 -13.09 -13.04
CA LYS A 271 8.90 -12.87 -12.36
C LYS A 271 9.90 -14.01 -12.58
N ASN A 272 9.42 -15.23 -12.82
CA ASN A 272 10.26 -16.41 -13.03
C ASN A 272 10.79 -16.52 -14.48
N LYS A 273 10.23 -15.73 -15.42
CA LYS A 273 10.59 -15.75 -16.84
C LYS A 273 11.34 -14.50 -17.28
N ILE A 274 11.75 -13.63 -16.35
CA ILE A 274 12.53 -12.44 -16.66
C ILE A 274 13.93 -12.85 -17.11
N PRO A 275 14.35 -12.55 -18.35
CA PRO A 275 15.67 -12.93 -18.84
C PRO A 275 16.79 -12.23 -18.07
N LYS A 276 18.03 -12.70 -18.24
CA LYS A 276 19.21 -11.96 -17.76
C LYS A 276 19.37 -10.65 -18.54
N PRO A 277 20.00 -9.62 -17.94
CA PRO A 277 20.32 -8.39 -18.67
C PRO A 277 21.12 -8.70 -19.93
N ASP A 278 20.73 -8.06 -21.02
CA ASP A 278 21.31 -8.25 -22.37
C ASP A 278 21.40 -6.88 -23.07
N GLY A 279 21.84 -5.88 -22.30
CA GLY A 279 22.07 -4.53 -22.78
C GLY A 279 23.31 -4.42 -23.66
N ALA A 280 23.55 -3.23 -24.21
CA ALA A 280 24.65 -2.98 -25.14
C ALA A 280 26.02 -3.40 -24.57
N LEU A 281 26.28 -3.20 -23.27
CA LEU A 281 27.54 -3.60 -22.65
C LEU A 281 27.71 -5.13 -22.52
N MET A 282 26.62 -5.88 -22.46
CA MET A 282 26.66 -7.35 -22.34
C MET A 282 26.92 -8.03 -23.69
N ARG A 283 26.92 -7.26 -24.78
CA ARG A 283 27.03 -7.72 -26.17
C ARG A 283 28.34 -7.29 -26.84
N LEU A 284 29.23 -6.64 -26.08
CA LEU A 284 30.58 -6.29 -26.50
C LEU A 284 31.54 -7.48 -26.37
#